data_AF-A0A6N9GSE8-F1
#
_entry.id   AF-A0A6N9GSE8-F1
#
_cell.length_a   1.000
_cell.length_b   1.000
_cell.length_c   1.000
_cell.angle_alpha   90.00
_cell.angle_beta   90.00
_cell.angle_gamma   90.00
#
_symmetry.space_group_name_H-M   'P 1'
#
loop_
_entity.id
_entity.type
_entity.pdbx_description
1 polymer ?
#
loop_
_entity_poly.entity_id
_entity_poly.type
_entity_poly.pdbx_seq_one_letter_code
_entity_poly.pdbx_strand_id
1 'polypeptide(L)'
;MLAISVALLIGIALIACNNDTSQSTPTIADEVALTETDVSPEIAVLAHRLVFAYMSDKTWGFFGATCEKWIEMDYEWDKSSSEQYDDGRIRVTYARQPDRLLGPDELVFYVDIDSGHVQGDNVSETGRSGIAEGCDRW
;
A
#
# COMPACT_ATOMS: atom_id res chain seq x y z
N MET A 1 33.32 -41.53 25.97
CA MET A 1 34.21 -41.72 24.81
C MET A 1 34.46 -40.36 24.21
N LEU A 2 35.60 -39.74 24.54
CA LEU A 2 36.07 -38.49 23.95
C LEU A 2 36.83 -38.83 22.68
N ALA A 3 36.47 -38.23 21.55
CA ALA A 3 37.32 -38.15 20.38
C ALA A 3 38.02 -36.78 20.37
N ILE A 4 39.33 -36.82 20.59
CA ILE A 4 40.29 -35.74 20.36
C ILE A 4 40.76 -35.86 18.91
N SER A 5 40.87 -34.74 18.18
CA SER A 5 41.90 -34.41 17.18
C SER A 5 41.40 -33.32 16.23
N VAL A 6 42.16 -32.36 15.71
CA VAL A 6 43.53 -31.87 15.88
C VAL A 6 43.50 -30.45 15.30
N ALA A 7 44.25 -29.54 15.90
CA ALA A 7 44.39 -28.14 15.49
C ALA A 7 45.05 -27.98 14.10
N LEU A 8 44.70 -26.89 13.39
CA LEU A 8 45.61 -26.26 12.43
C LEU A 8 45.59 -24.74 12.62
N LEU A 9 46.68 -24.23 13.18
CA LEU A 9 47.07 -22.83 13.21
C LEU A 9 47.63 -22.42 11.85
N ILE A 10 47.13 -21.35 11.24
CA ILE A 10 47.92 -20.46 10.37
C ILE A 10 47.44 -19.03 10.64
N GLY A 11 48.36 -18.18 11.12
CA GLY A 11 48.13 -16.77 11.37
C GLY A 11 48.46 -15.88 10.17
N ILE A 12 48.66 -14.58 10.48
CA ILE A 12 49.10 -13.45 9.63
C ILE A 12 47.90 -12.75 8.94
N ALA A 13 47.67 -11.43 8.97
CA ALA A 13 48.38 -10.26 9.49
C ALA A 13 47.34 -9.14 9.79
N LEU A 14 47.73 -8.19 10.66
CA LEU A 14 47.14 -6.86 10.73
C LEU A 14 47.35 -6.12 9.40
N ILE A 15 46.27 -5.67 8.77
CA ILE A 15 46.31 -4.56 7.81
C ILE A 15 45.17 -3.61 8.18
N ALA A 16 45.53 -2.49 8.81
CA ALA A 16 44.72 -1.30 8.79
C ALA A 16 44.99 -0.57 7.48
N CYS A 17 43.99 -0.51 6.59
CA CYS A 17 43.92 0.47 5.52
C CYS A 17 42.48 0.96 5.43
N ASN A 18 42.26 2.20 5.88
CA ASN A 18 41.15 3.01 5.39
C ASN A 18 41.25 3.05 3.87
N ASN A 19 40.16 2.73 3.19
CA ASN A 19 39.97 3.13 1.82
C ASN A 19 38.51 3.49 1.62
N ASP A 20 38.28 4.79 1.41
CA ASP A 20 37.06 5.33 0.82
C ASP A 20 36.71 4.50 -0.41
N THR A 21 35.73 3.61 -0.24
CA THR A 21 35.03 3.03 -1.36
C THR A 21 33.63 3.57 -1.24
N SER A 22 33.39 4.66 -1.98
CA SER A 22 32.04 5.00 -2.43
C SER A 22 31.45 3.72 -3.02
N GLN A 23 30.66 3.03 -2.21
CA GLN A 23 29.90 1.89 -2.66
C GLN A 23 28.81 2.51 -3.53
N SER A 24 29.11 2.62 -4.83
CA SER A 24 28.12 2.83 -5.86
C SER A 24 27.09 1.73 -5.68
N THR A 25 25.99 2.05 -5.01
CA THR A 25 24.86 1.16 -4.90
C THR A 25 24.46 0.79 -6.32
N PRO A 26 24.39 -0.50 -6.67
CA PRO A 26 23.92 -0.89 -7.98
C PRO A 26 22.49 -0.40 -8.11
N THR A 27 22.25 0.45 -9.11
CA THR A 27 20.92 0.84 -9.57
C THR A 27 20.16 -0.44 -9.93
N ILE A 28 19.34 -0.91 -8.99
CA ILE A 28 18.39 -1.99 -9.22
C ILE A 28 17.25 -1.38 -10.02
N ALA A 29 17.18 -1.83 -11.27
CA ALA A 29 16.03 -2.01 -12.15
C ALA A 29 14.99 -0.88 -12.24
N ASP A 30 14.76 -0.44 -13.48
CA ASP A 30 13.52 0.18 -13.95
C ASP A 30 12.31 -0.37 -13.17
N GLU A 31 11.77 0.43 -12.27
CA GLU A 31 10.39 0.33 -11.85
C GLU A 31 9.57 0.56 -13.12
N VAL A 32 9.04 -0.51 -13.70
CA VAL A 32 8.11 -0.41 -14.82
C VAL A 32 6.91 0.37 -14.29
N ALA A 33 6.89 1.67 -14.57
CA ALA A 33 5.74 2.51 -14.30
C ALA A 33 4.56 1.90 -15.07
N LEU A 34 3.56 1.42 -14.33
CA LEU A 34 2.34 0.91 -14.93
C LEU A 34 1.63 2.06 -15.64
N THR A 35 1.11 1.82 -16.84
CA THR A 35 0.32 2.84 -17.53
C THR A 35 -1.15 2.71 -17.14
N GLU A 36 -1.80 3.86 -16.99
CA GLU A 36 -3.21 3.99 -16.58
C GLU A 36 -4.07 4.32 -17.81
N THR A 37 -5.22 3.66 -17.89
CA THR A 37 -6.20 3.85 -18.95
C THR A 37 -7.61 4.02 -18.38
N ASP A 38 -8.49 4.66 -19.16
CA ASP A 38 -9.89 4.83 -18.77
C ASP A 38 -10.56 3.46 -18.57
N VAL A 39 -11.17 3.27 -17.41
CA VAL A 39 -11.95 2.06 -17.12
C VAL A 39 -13.41 2.23 -17.59
N SER A 40 -14.06 1.14 -18.00
CA SER A 40 -15.49 1.20 -18.33
C SER A 40 -16.31 1.58 -17.08
N PRO A 41 -17.43 2.34 -17.22
CA PRO A 41 -18.25 2.73 -16.07
C PRO A 41 -18.83 1.56 -15.28
N GLU A 42 -19.05 0.41 -15.93
CA GLU A 42 -19.57 -0.81 -15.30
C GLU A 42 -18.52 -1.47 -14.41
N ILE A 43 -17.28 -1.53 -14.89
CA ILE A 43 -16.14 -2.06 -14.14
C ILE A 43 -15.78 -1.12 -12.98
N ALA A 44 -15.83 0.20 -13.18
CA ALA A 44 -15.64 1.17 -12.09
C ALA A 44 -16.64 0.94 -10.94
N VAL A 45 -17.93 0.76 -11.27
CA VAL A 45 -18.97 0.48 -10.27
C VAL A 45 -18.75 -0.85 -9.56
N LEU A 46 -18.30 -1.88 -10.29
CA LEU A 46 -17.96 -3.16 -9.68
C LEU A 46 -16.78 -3.03 -8.72
N ALA A 47 -15.71 -2.35 -9.12
CA ALA A 47 -14.53 -2.12 -8.30
C ALA A 47 -14.90 -1.37 -7.00
N HIS A 48 -15.67 -0.29 -7.12
CA HIS A 48 -16.18 0.47 -5.97
C HIS A 48 -16.98 -0.40 -4.98
N ARG A 49 -17.85 -1.30 -5.49
CA ARG A 49 -18.62 -2.22 -4.62
C ARG A 49 -17.72 -3.21 -3.90
N LEU A 50 -16.65 -3.70 -4.54
CA LEU A 50 -15.68 -4.57 -3.91
C LEU A 50 -14.92 -3.86 -2.79
N VAL A 51 -14.54 -2.59 -3.00
CA VAL A 51 -13.94 -1.76 -1.94
C VAL A 51 -14.91 -1.60 -0.76
N PHE A 52 -16.18 -1.28 -1.01
CA PHE A 52 -17.17 -1.13 0.05
C PHE A 52 -17.38 -2.43 0.84
N ALA A 53 -17.47 -3.56 0.16
CA ALA A 53 -17.56 -4.86 0.82
C ALA A 53 -16.30 -5.19 1.65
N TYR A 54 -15.12 -4.88 1.13
CA TYR A 54 -13.86 -5.05 1.85
C TYR A 54 -13.78 -4.15 3.10
N MET A 55 -14.32 -2.93 3.03
CA MET A 55 -14.29 -1.95 4.12
C MET A 55 -15.44 -2.12 5.13
N SER A 56 -16.52 -2.84 4.79
CA SER A 56 -17.61 -3.12 5.72
C SER A 56 -17.21 -4.07 6.84
N ASP A 57 -16.17 -4.89 6.64
CA ASP A 57 -15.67 -5.82 7.65
C ASP A 57 -14.62 -5.19 8.57
N LYS A 58 -14.22 -3.93 8.30
CA LYS A 58 -13.22 -3.20 9.08
C LYS A 58 -13.91 -2.24 10.02
N THR A 59 -13.49 -2.23 11.28
CA THR A 59 -14.05 -1.35 12.31
C THR A 59 -13.47 0.06 12.20
N TRP A 60 -14.35 1.05 12.38
CA TRP A 60 -14.01 2.46 12.50
C TRP A 60 -14.62 3.03 13.78
N GLY A 61 -13.77 3.56 14.65
CA GLY A 61 -14.21 4.16 15.90
C GLY A 61 -14.53 3.12 16.97
N PHE A 62 -14.53 3.59 18.21
CA PHE A 62 -14.89 2.79 19.39
C PHE A 62 -16.38 2.34 19.43
N PHE A 63 -17.25 2.94 18.60
CA PHE A 63 -18.70 2.75 18.66
C PHE A 63 -19.25 1.63 17.75
N GLY A 64 -18.37 0.87 17.08
CA GLY A 64 -18.78 -0.26 16.23
C GLY A 64 -19.29 0.15 14.85
N ALA A 65 -18.94 1.35 14.38
CA ALA A 65 -19.13 1.71 12.98
C ALA A 65 -18.06 1.01 12.10
N THR A 66 -18.29 1.00 10.79
CA THR A 66 -17.40 0.36 9.80
C THR A 66 -16.56 1.41 9.07
N CYS A 67 -15.42 1.01 8.52
CA CYS A 67 -14.63 1.88 7.65
C CYS A 67 -15.41 2.25 6.37
N GLU A 68 -16.27 1.36 5.88
CA GLU A 68 -17.21 1.70 4.82
C GLU A 68 -18.11 2.87 5.22
N LYS A 69 -18.65 2.89 6.46
CA LYS A 69 -19.45 4.01 6.93
C LYS A 69 -18.67 5.31 7.06
N TRP A 70 -17.40 5.23 7.44
CA TRP A 70 -16.51 6.38 7.45
C TRP A 70 -16.32 6.96 6.04
N ILE A 71 -16.05 6.10 5.06
CA ILE A 71 -15.90 6.49 3.65
C ILE A 71 -17.19 7.18 3.16
N GLU A 72 -18.36 6.62 3.43
CA GLU A 72 -19.65 7.23 3.04
C GLU A 72 -19.88 8.63 3.61
N MET A 73 -19.35 8.92 4.80
CA MET A 73 -19.59 10.21 5.47
C MET A 73 -18.58 11.27 5.05
N ASP A 74 -17.33 10.88 4.85
CA ASP A 74 -16.22 11.82 4.73
C ASP A 74 -15.67 11.94 3.29
N TYR A 75 -15.99 11.00 2.41
CA TYR A 75 -15.44 10.95 1.05
C TYR A 75 -16.52 10.92 -0.03
N GLU A 76 -16.12 11.28 -1.23
CA GLU A 76 -16.87 11.19 -2.46
C GLU A 76 -16.11 10.33 -3.46
N TRP A 77 -16.86 9.58 -4.26
CA TRP A 77 -16.32 8.78 -5.35
C TRP A 77 -17.08 9.10 -6.63
N ASP A 78 -16.34 9.28 -7.72
CA ASP A 78 -16.87 9.40 -9.06
C ASP A 78 -16.39 8.23 -9.91
N LYS A 79 -17.23 7.76 -10.84
CA LYS A 79 -16.86 6.64 -11.73
C LYS A 79 -15.64 6.95 -12.57
N SER A 80 -15.47 8.21 -12.96
CA SER A 80 -14.34 8.70 -13.74
C SER A 80 -13.03 8.84 -12.95
N SER A 81 -13.06 8.73 -11.62
CA SER A 81 -11.84 8.71 -10.80
C SER A 81 -11.19 7.33 -10.72
N SER A 82 -11.74 6.34 -11.44
CA SER A 82 -11.20 4.98 -11.47
C SER A 82 -10.38 4.76 -12.75
N GLU A 83 -9.24 4.11 -12.63
CA GLU A 83 -8.28 3.90 -13.71
C GLU A 83 -7.92 2.41 -13.79
N GLN A 84 -7.68 1.89 -14.99
CA GLN A 84 -7.21 0.52 -15.18
C GLN A 84 -5.71 0.52 -15.51
N TYR A 85 -4.95 -0.24 -14.75
CA TYR A 85 -3.54 -0.52 -15.02
C TYR A 85 -3.38 -1.63 -16.06
N ASP A 86 -2.24 -1.63 -16.75
CA ASP A 86 -1.86 -2.67 -17.73
C ASP A 86 -1.87 -4.10 -17.17
N ASP A 87 -1.69 -4.26 -15.86
CA ASP A 87 -1.75 -5.56 -15.17
C ASP A 87 -3.18 -6.01 -14.83
N GLY A 88 -4.19 -5.23 -15.25
CA GLY A 88 -5.62 -5.52 -15.06
C GLY A 88 -6.20 -4.99 -13.76
N ARG A 89 -5.38 -4.51 -12.81
CA ARG A 89 -5.89 -3.91 -11.57
C ARG A 89 -6.61 -2.60 -11.84
N ILE A 90 -7.69 -2.38 -11.09
CA ILE A 90 -8.47 -1.14 -11.12
C ILE A 90 -8.09 -0.29 -9.92
N ARG A 91 -7.59 0.91 -10.16
CA ARG A 91 -7.44 1.95 -9.15
C ARG A 91 -8.81 2.57 -8.87
N VAL A 92 -9.16 2.72 -7.61
CA VAL A 92 -10.38 3.39 -7.15
C VAL A 92 -9.98 4.49 -6.18
N THR A 93 -10.26 5.74 -6.54
CA THR A 93 -9.88 6.91 -5.75
C THR A 93 -11.10 7.60 -5.18
N TYR A 94 -11.07 7.83 -3.87
CA TYR A 94 -12.08 8.57 -3.12
C TYR A 94 -11.48 9.91 -2.70
N ALA A 95 -12.13 11.01 -3.06
CA ALA A 95 -11.72 12.34 -2.66
C ALA A 95 -12.44 12.73 -1.37
N ARG A 96 -11.71 13.28 -0.40
CA ARG A 96 -12.33 13.79 0.82
C ARG A 96 -13.24 14.97 0.50
N GLN A 97 -14.42 15.00 1.09
CA GLN A 97 -15.34 16.13 0.97
C GLN A 97 -14.68 17.42 1.50
N PRO A 98 -14.88 18.58 0.84
CA PRO A 98 -14.14 19.81 1.13
C PRO A 98 -14.43 20.41 2.52
N ASP A 99 -15.55 20.06 3.14
CA ASP A 99 -15.92 20.47 4.51
C ASP A 99 -15.44 19.49 5.58
N ARG A 100 -14.80 18.39 5.20
CA ARG A 100 -14.25 17.38 6.10
C ARG A 100 -12.78 17.64 6.37
N LEU A 101 -12.43 17.60 7.65
CA LEU A 101 -11.10 17.93 8.15
C LEU A 101 -10.29 16.68 8.56
N LEU A 102 -10.91 15.50 8.51
CA LEU A 102 -10.36 14.29 9.08
C LEU A 102 -9.94 13.30 7.99
N GLY A 103 -8.82 12.61 8.20
CA GLY A 103 -8.27 11.60 7.27
C GLY A 103 -7.19 12.14 6.32
N PRO A 104 -6.84 11.39 5.27
CA PRO A 104 -6.13 11.90 4.10
C PRO A 104 -7.04 12.67 3.12
N ASP A 105 -6.44 13.42 2.19
CA ASP A 105 -7.17 14.09 1.10
C ASP A 105 -7.78 13.09 0.12
N GLU A 106 -7.08 11.98 -0.12
CA GLU A 106 -7.54 10.90 -0.99
C GLU A 106 -7.36 9.54 -0.31
N LEU A 107 -8.29 8.63 -0.56
CA LEU A 107 -8.11 7.21 -0.33
C LEU A 107 -8.00 6.52 -1.67
N VAL A 108 -7.01 5.66 -1.81
CA VAL A 108 -6.75 4.93 -3.05
C VAL A 108 -6.80 3.45 -2.74
N PHE A 109 -7.50 2.69 -3.57
CA PHE A 109 -7.57 1.24 -3.49
C PHE A 109 -7.25 0.63 -4.86
N TYR A 110 -6.57 -0.50 -4.85
CA TYR A 110 -6.32 -1.34 -6.01
C TYR A 110 -7.18 -2.59 -5.92
N VAL A 111 -7.95 -2.84 -6.98
CA VAL A 111 -8.91 -3.94 -7.05
C VAL A 111 -8.56 -4.85 -8.20
N ASP A 112 -8.37 -6.13 -7.91
CA ASP A 112 -8.33 -7.19 -8.90
C ASP A 112 -9.75 -7.75 -9.04
N ILE A 113 -10.39 -7.48 -10.19
CA ILE A 113 -11.80 -7.81 -10.43
C ILE A 113 -12.02 -9.33 -10.52
N ASP A 114 -11.04 -10.06 -11.06
CA ASP A 114 -11.16 -11.50 -11.31
C ASP A 114 -11.10 -12.30 -10.00
N SER A 115 -10.23 -11.90 -9.08
CA SER A 115 -10.07 -12.52 -7.77
C SER A 115 -10.96 -11.90 -6.68
N GLY A 116 -11.46 -10.68 -6.90
CA GLY A 116 -12.14 -9.86 -5.89
C GLY A 116 -11.19 -9.34 -4.80
N HIS A 117 -9.87 -9.43 -5.00
CA HIS A 117 -8.89 -8.93 -4.05
C HIS A 117 -8.86 -7.40 -4.06
N VAL A 118 -8.85 -6.80 -2.86
CA VAL A 118 -8.78 -5.35 -2.65
C VAL A 118 -7.60 -5.06 -1.75
N GLN A 119 -6.80 -4.06 -2.14
CA GLN A 119 -5.66 -3.57 -1.37
C GLN A 119 -5.68 -2.05 -1.37
N GLY A 120 -5.72 -1.41 -0.20
CA GLY A 120 -5.50 0.03 -0.08
C GLY A 120 -4.07 0.42 -0.37
N ASP A 121 -3.93 1.63 -0.88
CA ASP A 121 -2.64 2.28 -1.04
C ASP A 121 -2.08 2.67 0.32
N ASN A 122 -0.99 2.01 0.73
CA ASN A 122 -0.33 2.26 2.01
C ASN A 122 0.64 3.46 1.95
N VAL A 123 0.65 4.18 0.82
CA VAL A 123 1.62 5.24 0.55
C VAL A 123 1.12 6.56 1.15
N SER A 124 1.09 6.65 2.48
CA SER A 124 1.38 7.93 3.12
C SER A 124 2.16 7.76 4.42
N GLU A 125 3.43 8.14 4.35
CA GLU A 125 4.32 8.37 5.50
C GLU A 125 3.87 9.59 6.33
N THR A 126 2.90 10.37 5.84
CA THR A 126 2.33 11.53 6.54
C THR A 126 1.18 11.10 7.46
N GLY A 127 1.55 10.43 8.55
CA GLY A 127 0.75 10.44 9.78
C GLY A 127 -0.61 9.80 9.66
N ARG A 128 -0.64 8.48 9.94
CA ARG A 128 -1.81 7.70 10.38
C ARG A 128 -2.81 8.61 11.09
N SER A 129 -3.99 8.81 10.50
CA SER A 129 -5.04 9.54 11.19
C SER A 129 -5.47 8.67 12.36
N GLY A 130 -5.11 9.07 13.59
CA GLY A 130 -5.58 8.39 14.80
C GLY A 130 -7.11 8.33 14.88
N ILE A 131 -7.79 9.16 14.08
CA ILE A 131 -9.23 9.29 13.99
C ILE A 131 -9.83 8.34 12.93
N ALA A 132 -9.06 7.92 11.93
CA ALA A 132 -9.49 6.90 10.98
C ALA A 132 -9.30 5.47 11.54
N GLU A 133 -8.71 5.30 12.73
CA GLU A 133 -8.44 4.01 13.38
C GLU A 133 -7.77 2.94 12.48
N GLY A 134 -7.11 3.38 11.41
CA GLY A 134 -6.48 2.49 10.42
C GLY A 134 -7.32 2.20 9.17
N CYS A 135 -8.49 2.82 9.00
CA CYS A 135 -9.25 2.78 7.74
C CYS A 135 -8.48 3.34 6.55
N ASP A 136 -7.53 4.24 6.82
CA ASP A 136 -6.56 4.81 5.89
C ASP A 136 -5.39 3.85 5.55
N ARG A 137 -5.41 2.60 6.05
CA ARG A 137 -4.34 1.59 5.87
C ARG A 137 -4.80 0.33 5.15
N TRP A 138 -6.09 0.23 4.85
CA TRP A 138 -6.69 -1.00 4.38
C TRP A 138 -6.82 -1.01 2.90
#